data_AF-A0A1G3F8C8-F1
#
_entry.id   AF-A0A1G3F8C8-F1
#
_cell.length_a   1.000
_cell.length_b   1.000
_cell.length_c   1.000
_cell.angle_alpha   90.00
_cell.angle_beta   90.00
_cell.angle_gamma   90.00
#
_symmetry.space_group_name_H-M   'P 1'
#
loop_
_entity.id
_entity.type
_entity.pdbx_description
1 polymer ?
#
loop_
_entity_poly.entity_id
_entity_poly.type
_entity_poly.pdbx_seq_one_letter_code
_entity_poly.pdbx_strand_id
1 'polypeptide(L)'
;MQLRSDNFENGQPIPTEFAFGKRADPFALSDNLSPHLAWKNAPSATRSFVLTCIDTDVPSRGDDVNQEGRSVPADLPRVEFTHWLMANIPAECGELAAGACSDEVTPRGKREPFGPPGSVQGVNDFTGWFAGDAGMGGEYLGYDGPCPPWNDALLHHYHFKVHALDVAALPLIKGFS
;
A
#
# COMPACT_ATOMS: atom_id res chain seq x y z
N MET A 1 7.90 -18.95 -7.62
CA MET A 1 8.27 -17.78 -6.81
C MET A 1 7.58 -17.85 -5.46
N GLN A 2 8.24 -17.43 -4.39
CA GLN A 2 7.71 -17.37 -3.02
C GLN A 2 7.96 -15.98 -2.47
N LEU A 3 6.98 -15.39 -1.78
CA LEU A 3 7.06 -14.09 -1.11
C LEU A 3 6.93 -14.31 0.41
N ARG A 4 7.71 -13.59 1.20
CA ARG A 4 7.66 -13.61 2.67
C ARG A 4 7.89 -12.21 3.24
N SER A 5 7.48 -11.99 4.48
CA SER A 5 7.91 -10.86 5.31
C SER A 5 8.54 -11.37 6.60
N ASP A 6 9.48 -10.61 7.18
CA ASP A 6 9.99 -10.81 8.53
C ASP A 6 9.16 -10.05 9.58
N ASN A 7 8.23 -9.19 9.14
CA ASN A 7 7.37 -8.41 10.02
C ASN A 7 6.03 -9.07 10.32
N PHE A 8 5.49 -9.88 9.41
CA PHE A 8 4.25 -10.60 9.59
C PHE A 8 4.15 -11.82 8.66
N GLU A 9 3.29 -12.77 9.04
CA GLU A 9 2.98 -13.94 8.24
C GLU A 9 1.72 -13.72 7.39
N ASN A 10 1.56 -14.53 6.33
CA ASN A 10 0.37 -14.46 5.48
C ASN A 10 -0.91 -14.73 6.28
N GLY A 11 -1.88 -13.82 6.19
CA GLY A 11 -3.15 -13.90 6.90
C GLY A 11 -3.09 -13.47 8.37
N GLN A 12 -1.94 -13.01 8.86
CA GLN A 12 -1.81 -12.41 10.19
C GLN A 12 -1.95 -10.89 10.15
N PRO A 13 -2.29 -10.24 11.29
CA PRO A 13 -2.35 -8.79 11.37
C PRO A 13 -1.05 -8.10 10.97
N ILE A 14 -1.16 -7.00 10.26
CA ILE A 14 -0.03 -6.11 9.95
C ILE A 14 0.29 -5.29 11.21
N PRO A 15 1.55 -5.27 11.68
CA PRO A 15 1.95 -4.46 12.82
C PRO A 15 1.70 -2.96 12.60
N THR A 16 1.43 -2.25 13.69
CA THR A 16 0.92 -0.87 13.66
C THR A 16 1.90 0.09 13.00
N GLU A 17 3.21 -0.11 13.14
CA GLU A 17 4.25 0.70 12.52
C GLU A 17 4.21 0.69 10.99
N PHE A 18 3.62 -0.34 10.36
CA PHE A 18 3.44 -0.40 8.91
C PHE A 18 2.09 0.20 8.47
N ALA A 19 1.21 0.58 9.40
CA ALA A 19 -0.06 1.21 9.07
C ALA A 19 0.12 2.70 8.78
N PHE A 20 -0.78 3.29 7.98
CA PHE A 20 -0.88 4.74 7.84
C PHE A 20 -1.54 5.36 9.08
N GLY A 21 -2.56 4.68 9.62
CA GLY A 21 -3.31 5.11 10.79
C GLY A 21 -3.48 3.99 11.81
N LYS A 22 -3.71 4.37 13.06
CA LYS A 22 -3.92 3.45 14.18
C LYS A 22 -5.13 3.86 15.00
N ARG A 23 -5.72 2.88 15.68
CA ARG A 23 -6.80 3.13 16.64
C ARG A 23 -6.29 4.03 17.76
N ALA A 24 -6.97 5.15 17.94
CA ALA A 24 -6.89 6.04 19.09
C ALA A 24 -8.31 6.54 19.36
N ASP A 25 -8.48 7.60 20.15
CA ASP A 25 -9.80 8.20 20.39
C ASP A 25 -9.91 9.54 19.61
N PRO A 26 -10.51 9.59 18.41
CA PRO A 26 -11.02 8.47 17.58
C PRO A 26 -9.99 7.90 16.58
N PHE A 27 -8.85 8.59 16.39
CA PHE A 27 -7.87 8.28 15.34
C PHE A 27 -6.50 8.89 15.63
N ALA A 28 -5.43 8.23 15.21
CA ALA A 28 -4.09 8.81 15.15
C ALA A 28 -3.32 8.28 13.92
N LEU A 29 -2.39 9.09 13.41
CA LEU A 29 -1.41 8.62 12.43
C LEU A 29 -0.47 7.58 13.08
N SER A 30 0.03 6.66 12.27
CA SER A 30 1.08 5.73 12.65
C SER A 30 2.37 6.01 11.86
N ASP A 31 3.36 5.12 11.98
CA ASP A 31 4.71 5.34 11.44
C ASP A 31 4.77 5.16 9.91
N ASN A 32 3.81 4.46 9.32
CA ASN A 32 3.66 4.29 7.87
C ASN A 32 4.92 3.73 7.19
N LEU A 33 5.61 2.83 7.89
CA LEU A 33 6.76 2.12 7.35
C LEU A 33 6.30 1.17 6.23
N SER A 34 7.02 1.07 5.13
CA SER A 34 6.80 -0.04 4.20
C SER A 34 7.25 -1.36 4.85
N PRO A 35 6.49 -2.46 4.80
CA PRO A 35 6.92 -3.69 5.42
C PRO A 35 8.09 -4.33 4.67
N HIS A 36 8.90 -5.12 5.38
CA HIS A 36 9.90 -5.97 4.76
C HIS A 36 9.20 -6.96 3.81
N LEU A 37 9.75 -7.12 2.61
CA LEU A 37 9.30 -8.10 1.63
C LEU A 37 10.52 -8.76 1.00
N ALA A 38 10.60 -10.08 1.05
CA ALA A 38 11.63 -10.85 0.37
C ALA A 38 11.01 -11.92 -0.51
N TRP A 39 11.54 -12.09 -1.71
CA TRP A 39 11.10 -13.12 -2.64
C TRP A 39 12.26 -13.94 -3.20
N LYS A 40 11.96 -15.19 -3.50
CA LYS A 40 12.93 -16.14 -4.06
C LYS A 40 12.30 -17.06 -5.09
N ASN A 41 13.14 -17.78 -5.82
CA ASN A 41 12.73 -18.75 -6.83
C ASN A 41 11.84 -18.11 -7.92
N ALA A 42 12.23 -16.92 -8.37
CA ALA A 42 11.67 -16.31 -9.57
C ALA A 42 12.07 -17.14 -10.81
N PRO A 43 11.24 -17.17 -11.88
CA PRO A 43 11.63 -17.83 -13.13
C PRO A 43 12.98 -17.34 -13.66
N SER A 44 13.76 -18.19 -14.31
CA SER A 44 15.08 -17.80 -14.85
C SER A 44 15.01 -16.73 -15.94
N ALA A 45 13.86 -16.59 -16.60
CA ALA A 45 13.61 -15.55 -17.61
C ALA A 45 13.26 -14.17 -17.00
N THR A 46 13.25 -14.04 -15.67
CA THR A 46 12.88 -12.79 -15.00
C THR A 46 13.92 -11.71 -15.26
N ARG A 47 13.46 -10.51 -15.66
CA ARG A 47 14.29 -9.34 -15.96
C ARG A 47 13.90 -8.11 -15.18
N SER A 48 12.70 -8.08 -14.59
CA SER A 48 12.28 -7.10 -13.60
C SER A 48 11.12 -7.63 -12.77
N PHE A 49 10.77 -6.92 -11.71
CA PHE A 49 9.57 -7.19 -10.91
C PHE A 49 8.61 -5.99 -10.87
N VAL A 50 7.34 -6.32 -10.65
CA VAL A 50 6.27 -5.39 -10.25
C VAL A 50 5.76 -5.80 -8.88
N LEU A 51 5.51 -4.83 -8.01
CA LEU A 51 4.94 -4.99 -6.68
C LEU A 51 3.63 -4.20 -6.59
N THR A 52 2.59 -4.84 -6.05
CA THR A 52 1.32 -4.20 -5.72
C THR A 52 0.93 -4.49 -4.28
N CYS A 53 0.31 -3.52 -3.59
CA CYS A 53 -0.47 -3.73 -2.38
C CYS A 53 -1.88 -3.18 -2.63
N ILE A 54 -2.89 -4.04 -2.60
CA ILE A 54 -4.29 -3.67 -2.88
C ILE A 54 -5.16 -4.23 -1.75
N ASP A 55 -5.99 -3.37 -1.18
CA ASP A 55 -7.07 -3.72 -0.26
C ASP A 55 -8.35 -3.95 -1.07
N THR A 56 -9.03 -5.07 -0.88
CA THR A 56 -10.27 -5.42 -1.61
C THR A 56 -11.54 -5.23 -0.78
N ASP A 57 -11.41 -4.77 0.46
CA ASP A 57 -12.49 -4.72 1.44
C ASP A 57 -13.00 -3.30 1.71
N VAL A 58 -12.54 -2.31 0.94
CA VAL A 58 -12.90 -0.91 1.16
C VAL A 58 -14.38 -0.67 0.88
N PRO A 59 -15.12 0.02 1.77
CA PRO A 59 -16.51 0.42 1.55
C PRO A 59 -16.70 1.15 0.22
N SER A 60 -17.62 0.68 -0.64
CA SER A 60 -17.95 1.35 -1.92
C SER A 60 -18.52 2.77 -1.77
N ARG A 61 -18.96 3.15 -0.57
CA ARG A 61 -19.42 4.51 -0.24
C ARG A 61 -19.03 4.88 1.18
N GLY A 62 -18.80 6.17 1.41
CA GLY A 62 -18.32 6.71 2.70
C GLY A 62 -19.40 7.18 3.68
N ASP A 63 -20.70 6.99 3.38
CA ASP A 63 -21.82 7.61 4.10
C ASP A 63 -21.83 7.39 5.63
N ASP A 64 -21.27 6.27 6.09
CA ASP A 64 -21.19 5.88 7.51
C ASP A 64 -19.74 5.77 8.02
N VAL A 65 -18.74 5.97 7.16
CA VAL A 65 -17.32 5.77 7.51
C VAL A 65 -16.89 6.76 8.58
N ASN A 66 -16.25 6.24 9.64
CA ASN A 66 -15.63 7.02 10.71
C ASN A 66 -16.58 7.98 11.45
N GLN A 67 -17.85 7.59 11.63
CA GLN A 67 -18.87 8.39 12.33
C GLN A 67 -19.35 7.76 13.63
N GLU A 68 -19.35 8.53 14.71
CA GLU A 68 -19.86 8.10 16.03
C GLU A 68 -21.32 7.66 15.95
N GLY A 69 -21.63 6.54 16.60
CA GLY A 69 -22.98 5.95 16.60
C GLY A 69 -23.40 5.26 15.30
N ARG A 70 -22.51 5.18 14.30
CA ARG A 70 -22.74 4.48 13.02
C ARG A 70 -21.77 3.31 12.85
N SER A 71 -22.14 2.35 12.02
CA SER A 71 -21.29 1.23 11.62
C SER A 71 -21.39 1.05 10.12
N VAL A 72 -20.25 0.79 9.46
CA VAL A 72 -20.26 0.41 8.05
C VAL A 72 -20.72 -1.04 7.96
N PRO A 73 -21.84 -1.33 7.26
CA PRO A 73 -22.44 -2.64 7.32
C PRO A 73 -21.66 -3.67 6.49
N ALA A 74 -21.69 -4.92 6.93
CA ALA A 74 -20.96 -6.01 6.29
C ALA A 74 -21.45 -6.34 4.86
N ASP A 75 -22.70 -6.03 4.55
CA ASP A 75 -23.32 -6.25 3.23
C ASP A 75 -23.12 -5.07 2.27
N LEU A 76 -22.49 -3.97 2.71
CA LEU A 76 -22.11 -2.89 1.81
C LEU A 76 -21.11 -3.44 0.77
N PRO A 77 -21.34 -3.21 -0.54
CA PRO A 77 -20.39 -3.64 -1.57
C PRO A 77 -19.00 -3.08 -1.31
N ARG A 78 -17.98 -3.88 -1.56
CA ARG A 78 -16.58 -3.52 -1.39
C ARG A 78 -15.92 -3.19 -2.73
N VAL A 79 -14.89 -2.34 -2.70
CA VAL A 79 -14.10 -1.91 -3.86
C VAL A 79 -12.61 -2.08 -3.56
N GLU A 80 -11.81 -2.07 -4.62
CA GLU A 80 -10.35 -2.07 -4.50
C GLU A 80 -9.85 -0.69 -4.07
N PHE A 81 -8.80 -0.69 -3.25
CA PHE A 81 -8.02 0.48 -2.86
C PHE A 81 -6.54 0.14 -2.96
N THR A 82 -5.85 0.88 -3.81
CA THR A 82 -4.43 0.72 -4.10
C THR A 82 -3.62 1.43 -3.03
N HIS A 83 -2.83 0.65 -2.27
CA HIS A 83 -1.92 1.14 -1.23
C HIS A 83 -0.48 1.31 -1.72
N TRP A 84 -0.08 0.54 -2.74
CA TRP A 84 1.27 0.60 -3.28
C TRP A 84 1.33 0.05 -4.70
N LEU A 85 1.94 0.80 -5.62
CA LEU A 85 2.36 0.33 -6.93
C LEU A 85 3.84 0.65 -7.15
N MET A 86 4.61 -0.36 -7.53
CA MET A 86 6.00 -0.19 -7.94
C MET A 86 6.30 -1.10 -9.12
N ALA A 87 6.90 -0.55 -10.17
CA ALA A 87 7.33 -1.28 -11.35
C ALA A 87 8.83 -1.12 -11.60
N ASN A 88 9.36 -1.91 -12.53
CA ASN A 88 10.76 -1.87 -12.97
C ASN A 88 11.75 -2.11 -11.81
N ILE A 89 11.35 -2.89 -10.80
CA ILE A 89 12.26 -3.35 -9.75
C ILE A 89 13.32 -4.23 -10.42
N PRO A 90 14.63 -3.97 -10.27
CA PRO A 90 15.68 -4.74 -10.93
C PRO A 90 15.64 -6.24 -10.59
N ALA A 91 16.03 -7.11 -11.52
CA ALA A 91 15.99 -8.57 -11.33
C ALA A 91 16.89 -9.07 -10.19
N GLU A 92 17.95 -8.33 -9.87
CA GLU A 92 18.86 -8.58 -8.76
C GLU A 92 18.27 -8.21 -7.39
N CYS A 93 17.19 -7.42 -7.36
CA CYS A 93 16.49 -7.09 -6.13
C CYS A 93 15.56 -8.27 -5.75
N GLY A 94 15.93 -8.95 -4.66
CA GLY A 94 15.13 -10.04 -4.07
C GLY A 94 14.55 -9.70 -2.70
N GLU A 95 14.80 -8.50 -2.19
CA GLU A 95 14.43 -8.08 -0.84
C GLU A 95 14.29 -6.56 -0.75
N LEU A 96 13.28 -6.12 0.01
CA LEU A 96 13.06 -4.77 0.48
C LEU A 96 13.05 -4.82 2.01
N ALA A 97 13.93 -4.04 2.65
CA ALA A 97 13.93 -3.94 4.10
C ALA A 97 12.69 -3.17 4.61
N ALA A 98 12.33 -3.38 5.88
CA ALA A 98 11.33 -2.57 6.54
C ALA A 98 11.72 -1.08 6.47
N GLY A 99 10.75 -0.22 6.15
CA GLY A 99 10.97 1.21 5.96
C GLY A 99 11.71 1.59 4.67
N ALA A 100 12.12 0.66 3.83
CA ALA A 100 12.98 0.96 2.67
C ALA A 100 12.26 1.64 1.49
N CYS A 101 10.94 1.81 1.55
CA CYS A 101 10.15 2.50 0.51
C CYS A 101 9.09 3.47 1.08
N SER A 102 9.02 3.60 2.41
CA SER A 102 8.24 4.60 3.13
C SER A 102 8.67 4.53 4.60
N ASP A 103 8.91 5.67 5.23
CA ASP A 103 9.36 5.76 6.63
C ASP A 103 8.54 6.75 7.48
N GLU A 104 7.53 7.39 6.89
CA GLU A 104 6.62 8.32 7.57
C GLU A 104 5.31 8.54 6.80
N VAL A 105 4.32 9.15 7.47
CA VAL A 105 3.18 9.79 6.80
C VAL A 105 3.62 11.17 6.31
N THR A 106 3.59 11.38 5.00
CA THR A 106 3.90 12.68 4.38
C THR A 106 2.61 13.41 4.00
N PRO A 107 2.28 14.56 4.63
CA PRO A 107 1.14 15.36 4.22
C PRO A 107 1.24 15.75 2.75
N ARG A 108 0.12 15.66 2.01
CA ARG A 108 0.05 15.92 0.55
C ARG A 108 0.80 14.93 -0.32
N GLY A 109 1.20 13.79 0.24
CA GLY A 109 1.78 12.65 -0.47
C GLY A 109 3.28 12.77 -0.78
N LYS A 110 3.91 11.61 -0.97
CA LYS A 110 5.33 11.50 -1.32
C LYS A 110 5.48 11.76 -2.81
N ARG A 111 6.18 12.85 -3.19
CA ARG A 111 6.40 13.19 -4.61
C ARG A 111 7.57 12.46 -5.25
N GLU A 112 8.53 12.06 -4.43
CA GLU A 112 9.73 11.30 -4.81
C GLU A 112 9.96 10.18 -3.78
N PRO A 113 9.02 9.22 -3.64
CA PRO A 113 9.22 8.04 -2.80
C PRO A 113 10.49 7.30 -3.20
N PHE A 114 11.31 6.98 -2.21
CA PHE A 114 12.52 6.19 -2.42
C PHE A 114 12.17 4.70 -2.65
N GLY A 115 13.07 3.99 -3.33
CA GLY A 115 12.92 2.58 -3.68
C GLY A 115 14.18 2.04 -4.36
N PRO A 116 14.19 0.77 -4.79
CA PRO A 116 15.33 0.21 -5.51
C PRO A 116 15.72 1.07 -6.73
N PRO A 117 17.01 1.33 -6.97
CA PRO A 117 17.45 2.12 -8.11
C PRO A 117 16.87 1.58 -9.44
N GLY A 118 16.26 2.46 -10.24
CA GLY A 118 15.62 2.09 -11.50
C GLY A 118 14.14 1.70 -11.41
N SER A 119 13.62 1.50 -10.19
CA SER A 119 12.18 1.32 -9.99
C SER A 119 11.40 2.63 -10.22
N VAL A 120 10.11 2.48 -10.53
CA VAL A 120 9.17 3.59 -10.74
C VAL A 120 7.96 3.37 -9.84
N GLN A 121 7.52 4.42 -9.14
CA GLN A 121 6.38 4.37 -8.21
C GLN A 121 5.13 4.92 -8.90
N GLY A 122 4.00 4.22 -8.70
CA GLY A 122 2.69 4.62 -9.20
C GLY A 122 1.92 5.47 -8.18
N VAL A 123 0.78 6.00 -8.63
CA VAL A 123 -0.20 6.69 -7.78
C VAL A 123 -0.92 5.65 -6.91
N ASN A 124 -1.17 6.00 -5.65
CA ASN A 124 -2.02 5.24 -4.75
C ASN A 124 -3.33 6.01 -4.45
N ASP A 125 -4.33 5.30 -3.92
CA ASP A 125 -5.70 5.83 -3.80
C ASP A 125 -5.88 6.83 -2.66
N PHE A 126 -4.85 7.08 -1.84
CA PHE A 126 -4.87 8.22 -0.90
C PHE A 126 -4.97 9.56 -1.64
N THR A 127 -4.53 9.62 -2.89
CA THR A 127 -4.74 10.77 -3.80
C THR A 127 -6.23 11.10 -3.95
N GLY A 128 -7.06 10.08 -4.16
CA GLY A 128 -8.51 10.23 -4.25
C GLY A 128 -9.15 10.45 -2.88
N TRP A 129 -8.70 9.71 -1.87
CA TRP A 129 -9.24 9.79 -0.50
C TRP A 129 -9.11 11.19 0.12
N PHE A 130 -7.94 11.82 -0.02
CA PHE A 130 -7.69 13.17 0.49
C PHE A 130 -8.02 14.27 -0.50
N ALA A 131 -8.70 13.97 -1.62
CA ALA A 131 -9.10 14.98 -2.58
C ALA A 131 -10.01 16.03 -1.90
N GLY A 132 -9.55 17.29 -1.88
CA GLY A 132 -10.26 18.39 -1.25
C GLY A 132 -9.95 18.60 0.23
N ASP A 133 -9.15 17.73 0.87
CA ASP A 133 -8.63 18.00 2.21
C ASP A 133 -7.57 19.12 2.18
N ALA A 134 -7.70 20.13 3.04
CA ALA A 134 -6.83 21.30 3.02
C ALA A 134 -5.38 21.00 3.45
N GLY A 135 -5.17 20.02 4.33
CA GLY A 135 -3.87 19.64 4.88
C GLY A 135 -3.23 18.46 4.16
N MET A 136 -4.05 17.51 3.71
CA MET A 136 -3.65 16.23 3.13
C MET A 136 -3.85 16.17 1.62
N GLY A 137 -4.66 17.03 1.01
CA GLY A 137 -4.88 17.00 -0.43
C GLY A 137 -3.58 17.13 -1.24
N GLY A 138 -3.33 16.14 -2.10
CA GLY A 138 -2.12 16.01 -2.90
C GLY A 138 -2.06 14.71 -3.69
N GLU A 139 -0.95 14.51 -4.41
CA GLU A 139 -0.67 13.28 -5.15
C GLU A 139 0.19 12.36 -4.26
N TYR A 140 -0.31 11.16 -4.04
CA TYR A 140 0.32 10.14 -3.19
C TYR A 140 0.93 9.07 -4.07
N LEU A 141 2.25 8.91 -3.99
CA LEU A 141 3.00 7.90 -4.71
C LEU A 141 3.65 6.90 -3.75
N GLY A 142 3.79 5.66 -4.21
CA GLY A 142 4.45 4.60 -3.44
C GLY A 142 3.56 4.07 -2.32
N TYR A 143 4.18 3.61 -1.22
CA TYR A 143 3.48 2.96 -0.12
C TYR A 143 2.83 3.99 0.81
N ASP A 144 1.53 3.81 1.06
CA ASP A 144 0.84 4.31 2.24
C ASP A 144 0.01 3.16 2.81
N GLY A 145 0.20 2.85 4.09
CA GLY A 145 -0.24 1.61 4.70
C GLY A 145 -1.72 1.54 5.09
N PRO A 146 -2.12 0.45 5.76
CA PRO A 146 -3.47 0.25 6.29
C PRO A 146 -4.03 1.45 7.07
N CYS A 147 -5.29 1.79 6.82
CA CYS A 147 -6.06 2.75 7.62
C CYS A 147 -7.57 2.50 7.48
N PRO A 148 -8.04 1.29 7.83
CA PRO A 148 -9.45 0.94 7.63
C PRO A 148 -10.34 1.80 8.55
N PRO A 149 -11.61 2.04 8.17
CA PRO A 149 -12.56 2.74 9.02
C PRO A 149 -12.65 2.09 10.40
N TRP A 150 -12.63 2.90 11.46
CA TRP A 150 -12.64 2.34 12.83
C TRP A 150 -13.97 1.68 13.19
N ASN A 151 -15.05 2.00 12.45
CA ASN A 151 -16.40 1.45 12.60
C ASN A 151 -16.82 0.47 11.50
N ASP A 152 -15.88 -0.07 10.73
CA ASP A 152 -16.21 -1.13 9.78
C ASP A 152 -16.53 -2.45 10.49
N ALA A 153 -17.59 -3.12 10.04
CA ALA A 153 -17.95 -4.44 10.52
C ALA A 153 -17.02 -5.53 9.99
N LEU A 154 -16.26 -5.27 8.91
CA LEU A 154 -15.32 -6.21 8.30
C LEU A 154 -13.87 -5.88 8.63
N LEU A 155 -13.05 -6.94 8.65
CA LEU A 155 -11.59 -6.80 8.60
C LEU A 155 -11.16 -6.62 7.15
N HIS A 156 -10.21 -5.72 6.93
CA HIS A 156 -9.62 -5.49 5.61
C HIS A 156 -8.40 -6.38 5.39
N HIS A 157 -8.22 -6.85 4.15
CA HIS A 157 -7.11 -7.67 3.70
C HIS A 157 -6.26 -6.92 2.69
N TYR A 158 -4.98 -6.76 3.01
CA TYR A 158 -4.02 -6.04 2.18
C TYR A 158 -3.16 -7.03 1.39
N HIS A 159 -3.41 -7.11 0.09
CA HIS A 159 -2.79 -8.11 -0.78
C HIS A 159 -1.48 -7.60 -1.39
N PHE A 160 -0.35 -7.93 -0.75
CA PHE A 160 0.98 -7.76 -1.32
C PHE A 160 1.26 -8.84 -2.38
N LYS A 161 1.51 -8.43 -3.63
CA LYS A 161 1.84 -9.33 -4.73
C LYS A 161 3.09 -8.86 -5.46
N VAL A 162 4.00 -9.79 -5.72
CA VAL A 162 5.16 -9.58 -6.58
C VAL A 162 4.96 -10.36 -7.87
N HIS A 163 5.17 -9.72 -9.01
CA HIS A 163 5.09 -10.28 -10.34
C HIS A 163 6.48 -10.28 -10.96
N ALA A 164 6.89 -11.40 -11.54
CA ALA A 164 8.14 -11.52 -12.29
C ALA A 164 7.87 -11.31 -13.79
N LEU A 165 8.59 -10.38 -14.43
CA LEU A 165 8.41 -10.04 -15.84
C LEU A 165 9.60 -10.51 -16.68
N ASP A 166 9.35 -10.83 -17.95
CA ASP A 166 10.35 -11.20 -18.96
C ASP A 166 10.90 -9.99 -19.76
N VAL A 167 10.56 -8.78 -19.31
CA VAL A 167 11.08 -7.51 -19.81
C VAL A 167 11.87 -6.79 -18.72
N ALA A 168 12.92 -6.06 -19.11
CA ALA A 168 13.76 -5.34 -18.16
C ALA A 168 13.09 -4.05 -17.63
N ALA A 169 12.23 -3.43 -18.44
CA ALA A 169 11.47 -2.25 -18.06
C ALA A 169 10.18 -2.15 -18.87
N LEU A 170 9.11 -1.77 -18.20
CA LEU A 170 7.88 -1.26 -18.80
C LEU A 170 8.07 0.23 -19.12
N PRO A 171 7.42 0.76 -20.17
CA PRO A 171 7.46 2.18 -20.53
C PRO A 171 6.55 3.02 -19.60
N LEU A 172 6.71 2.86 -18.30
CA LEU A 172 5.97 3.56 -17.26
C LEU A 172 6.77 4.77 -16.79
N ILE A 173 6.06 5.86 -16.51
CA ILE A 173 6.60 7.04 -15.86
C ILE A 173 6.10 7.10 -14.42
N LYS A 174 6.78 7.89 -13.59
CA LYS A 174 6.35 8.14 -12.21
C LYS A 174 4.90 8.64 -12.20
N GLY A 175 4.10 8.13 -11.28
CA GLY A 175 2.68 8.44 -11.19
C GLY A 175 1.83 7.67 -12.20
N PHE A 176 2.27 6.50 -12.67
CA PHE A 176 1.39 5.59 -13.40
C PHE A 176 0.27 5.09 -12.47
N SER A 177 -0.88 4.79 -13.06
CA SER A 177 -2.06 4.23 -12.38
C SER A 177 -2.66 3.12 -13.23
#